data_AF-A0A819TVP9-F1
#
_entry.id   AF-A0A819TVP9-F1
#
_cell.length_a   1.000
_cell.length_b   1.000
_cell.length_c   1.000
_cell.angle_alpha   90.00
_cell.angle_beta   90.00
_cell.angle_gamma   90.00
#
_symmetry.space_group_name_H-M   'P 1'
#
loop_
_entity.id
_entity.type
_entity.pdbx_description
1 polymer ?
#
loop_
_entity_poly.entity_id
_entity_poly.type
_entity_poly.pdbx_seq_one_letter_code
_entity_poly.pdbx_strand_id
1 'polypeptide(L)'
;MNPIDDQTNLSPQQGTSSSPQTNPQYPNLTDLDDIDDDDDGDDDCLDSIDDIQHILQTFGTNDSSILTIDYFDSRRYEIMYEIMNVEKQFEQLKNILYDESVSLIDNKLLSIQNEQAPEYQDELKKLYDDMQLRLEIAKQRRHIELESLENSYQAELLSLQQTLENDKFLLYHHMHEDIQRKIDELEILKSKTQVCSNILQEMFPQNQQQLISPNKKRFDSPESLKENKKQRKMNYFNGSIKTIDKDNLAIFYQLSDINIIEDWTLIQTSLQQSSTILDESDDNNNDNEKSD
;
A
#
# COMPACT_ATOMS: atom_id res chain seq x y z
N MET A 1 17.56 -27.40 -27.49
CA MET A 1 18.54 -27.17 -26.40
C MET A 1 18.78 -25.68 -26.32
N ASN A 2 18.91 -25.19 -25.09
CA ASN A 2 18.87 -23.81 -24.61
C ASN A 2 19.93 -22.84 -25.19
N PRO A 3 19.79 -21.51 -24.95
CA PRO A 3 19.76 -20.53 -26.05
C PRO A 3 20.68 -19.30 -25.88
N ILE A 4 20.80 -18.54 -26.98
CA ILE A 4 20.80 -17.07 -27.10
C ILE A 4 21.82 -16.27 -26.24
N ASP A 5 22.93 -15.91 -26.89
CA ASP A 5 23.69 -14.69 -26.61
C ASP A 5 23.05 -13.54 -27.40
N ASP A 6 22.26 -12.70 -26.74
CA ASP A 6 21.75 -11.45 -27.32
C ASP A 6 22.50 -10.26 -26.68
N GLN A 7 23.45 -9.72 -27.45
CA GLN A 7 24.06 -8.42 -27.17
C GLN A 7 23.11 -7.33 -27.65
N THR A 8 22.37 -6.71 -26.73
CA THR A 8 21.68 -5.45 -27.00
C THR A 8 22.50 -4.26 -26.55
N ASN A 9 23.05 -3.65 -27.59
CA ASN A 9 23.50 -2.27 -27.72
C ASN A 9 22.49 -1.27 -27.12
N LEU A 10 22.92 -0.43 -26.18
CA LEU A 10 22.24 0.81 -25.81
C LEU A 10 23.27 1.94 -25.61
N SER A 11 23.16 2.91 -26.51
CA SER A 11 23.85 4.21 -26.52
C SER A 11 23.58 5.03 -25.24
N PRO A 12 24.44 6.02 -24.94
CA PRO A 12 24.39 6.75 -23.68
C PRO A 12 23.32 7.83 -23.71
N GLN A 13 22.32 7.73 -22.84
CA GLN A 13 21.47 8.87 -22.51
C GLN A 13 22.11 9.72 -21.42
N GLN A 14 22.06 11.01 -21.68
CA GLN A 14 22.68 12.10 -20.95
C GLN A 14 22.13 12.15 -19.53
N GLY A 15 23.03 12.06 -18.55
CA GLY A 15 22.71 12.36 -17.16
C GLY A 15 22.37 13.84 -17.06
N THR A 16 21.10 14.13 -16.78
CA THR A 16 20.72 15.41 -16.18
C THR A 16 21.29 15.43 -14.78
N SER A 17 22.35 16.21 -14.60
CA SER A 17 22.89 16.58 -13.30
C SER A 17 21.82 17.33 -12.50
N SER A 18 21.26 16.68 -11.49
CA SER A 18 20.55 17.36 -10.41
C SER A 18 21.30 17.08 -9.12
N SER A 19 22.23 17.97 -8.81
CA SER A 19 22.90 18.04 -7.51
C SER A 19 21.86 18.27 -6.41
N PRO A 20 21.85 17.51 -5.30
CA PRO A 20 21.28 18.00 -4.07
C PRO A 20 22.27 19.01 -3.50
N GLN A 21 21.84 20.26 -3.45
CA GLN A 21 22.56 21.35 -2.81
C GLN A 21 22.44 21.14 -1.29
N THR A 22 23.35 20.35 -0.71
CA THR A 22 23.45 20.23 0.75
C THR A 22 24.23 21.43 1.28
N ASN A 23 23.47 22.42 1.72
CA ASN A 23 23.94 23.51 2.57
C ASN A 23 24.58 22.90 3.83
N PRO A 24 25.83 23.20 4.22
CA PRO A 24 26.35 22.78 5.51
C PRO A 24 25.63 23.60 6.60
N GLN A 25 24.61 23.00 7.20
CA GLN A 25 23.98 23.49 8.41
C GLN A 25 25.02 23.41 9.53
N TYR A 26 25.54 24.56 9.95
CA TYR A 26 26.29 24.67 11.20
C TYR A 26 25.39 24.17 12.35
N PRO A 27 25.91 23.41 13.32
CA PRO A 27 25.10 22.99 14.45
C PRO A 27 24.72 24.22 15.27
N ASN A 28 23.40 24.39 15.43
CA ASN A 28 22.77 25.33 16.35
C ASN A 28 23.21 24.94 17.77
N LEU A 29 24.14 25.70 18.35
CA LEU A 29 24.41 25.70 19.79
C LEU A 29 23.46 26.72 20.42
N THR A 30 22.22 26.31 20.64
CA THR A 30 21.24 27.06 21.42
C THR A 30 20.53 26.09 22.33
N ASP A 31 21.25 25.66 23.36
CA ASP A 31 20.73 25.06 24.59
C ASP A 31 21.79 25.31 25.68
N LEU A 32 21.82 26.55 26.15
CA LEU A 32 22.45 26.95 27.41
C LEU A 32 21.51 27.94 28.08
N ASP A 33 20.67 27.37 28.95
CA ASP A 33 20.08 27.90 30.18
C ASP A 33 19.97 29.43 30.35
N ASP A 34 18.73 29.86 30.58
CA ASP A 34 18.37 31.09 31.28
C ASP A 34 19.20 31.24 32.56
N ILE A 35 20.16 32.16 32.54
CA ILE A 35 20.75 32.76 33.74
C ILE A 35 20.34 34.23 33.69
N ASP A 36 19.52 34.62 34.66
CA ASP A 36 19.12 35.99 34.92
C ASP A 36 20.37 36.87 35.10
N ASP A 37 20.68 37.70 34.11
CA ASP A 37 21.62 38.82 34.21
C ASP A 37 20.94 39.96 35.00
N ASP A 38 20.77 39.76 36.30
CA ASP A 38 20.70 40.85 37.28
C ASP A 38 22.12 41.06 37.84
N ASP A 39 23.04 41.52 36.98
CA ASP A 39 24.30 42.09 37.44
C ASP A 39 24.06 43.58 37.70
N ASP A 40 23.58 43.86 38.91
CA ASP A 40 23.77 45.17 39.56
C ASP A 40 25.29 45.36 39.70
N GLY A 41 25.91 45.82 38.61
CA GLY A 41 27.26 46.30 38.59
C GLY A 41 27.32 47.54 39.47
N ASP A 42 27.58 47.32 40.76
CA ASP A 42 28.19 48.29 41.63
C ASP A 42 29.44 48.78 40.90
N ASP A 43 29.30 49.97 40.32
CA ASP A 43 30.34 50.79 39.72
C ASP A 43 31.26 51.25 40.87
N ASP A 44 31.95 50.29 41.50
CA ASP A 44 33.08 50.50 42.39
C ASP A 44 34.26 50.93 41.51
N CYS A 45 34.15 52.17 41.03
CA CYS A 45 35.26 52.98 40.64
C CYS A 45 36.17 53.12 41.87
N LEU A 46 37.02 52.12 42.09
CA LEU A 46 38.18 52.16 42.97
C LEU A 46 39.25 53.05 42.33
N ASP A 47 38.88 54.30 42.08
CA ASP A 47 39.81 55.42 41.93
C ASP A 47 39.67 56.32 43.16
N SER A 48 39.54 55.68 44.33
CA SER A 48 39.74 56.34 45.60
C SER A 48 41.18 56.85 45.59
N ILE A 49 41.33 58.16 45.43
CA ILE A 49 42.59 58.89 45.58
C ILE A 49 43.29 58.49 46.89
N ASP A 50 42.54 58.08 47.91
CA ASP A 50 43.04 57.56 49.16
C ASP A 50 43.72 56.18 49.04
N ASP A 51 43.29 55.30 48.13
CA ASP A 51 43.94 54.00 47.89
C ASP A 51 45.23 54.16 47.08
N ILE A 52 45.22 55.06 46.09
CA ILE A 52 46.45 55.44 45.36
C ILE A 52 47.42 56.15 46.30
N GLN A 53 46.93 57.03 47.19
CA GLN A 53 47.76 57.65 48.23
C GLN A 53 48.25 56.62 49.24
N HIS A 54 47.45 55.64 49.64
CA HIS A 54 47.86 54.61 50.59
C HIS A 54 48.93 53.70 49.98
N ILE A 55 48.81 53.35 48.71
CA ILE A 55 49.84 52.64 47.92
C ILE A 55 51.11 53.49 47.84
N LEU A 56 51.03 54.77 47.43
CA LEU A 56 52.20 55.66 47.41
C LEU A 56 52.82 55.87 48.79
N GLN A 57 52.03 55.89 49.86
CA GLN A 57 52.49 56.09 51.24
C GLN A 57 53.15 54.81 51.79
N THR A 58 52.64 53.61 51.46
CA THR A 58 53.27 52.34 51.85
C THR A 58 54.56 52.06 51.08
N PHE A 59 54.66 52.50 49.82
CA PHE A 59 55.91 52.41 49.04
C PHE A 59 56.88 53.57 49.31
N GLY A 60 56.39 54.72 49.80
CA GLY A 60 57.20 55.92 50.08
C GLY A 60 57.80 55.98 51.49
N THR A 61 57.34 55.13 52.43
CA THR A 61 57.78 55.19 53.85
C THR A 61 58.73 54.08 54.27
N ASN A 62 58.93 53.05 53.45
CA ASN A 62 59.87 51.96 53.72
C ASN A 62 61.08 52.04 52.79
N ASP A 63 62.23 52.38 53.38
CA ASP A 63 63.59 52.34 52.82
C ASP A 63 63.88 53.14 51.53
N SER A 64 64.61 54.24 51.70
CA SER A 64 65.26 55.02 50.62
C SER A 64 66.26 54.20 49.75
N SER A 65 66.42 52.88 49.96
CA SER A 65 67.29 51.99 49.17
C SER A 65 66.55 51.08 48.18
N ILE A 66 65.23 50.83 48.36
CA ILE A 66 64.39 50.09 47.40
C ILE A 66 63.78 51.00 46.32
N LEU A 67 63.82 52.32 46.52
CA LEU A 67 63.47 53.35 45.52
C LEU A 67 64.63 53.65 44.54
N THR A 68 65.60 52.73 44.42
CA THR A 68 66.66 52.86 43.43
C THR A 68 66.13 52.45 42.06
N ILE A 69 66.48 53.22 41.04
CA ILE A 69 66.14 52.91 39.63
C ILE A 69 66.54 51.46 39.27
N ASP A 70 67.67 50.98 39.80
CA ASP A 70 68.19 49.63 39.58
C ASP A 70 67.27 48.52 40.12
N TYR A 71 66.54 48.76 41.22
CA TYR A 71 65.58 47.80 41.77
C TYR A 71 64.36 47.67 40.87
N PHE A 72 63.80 48.80 40.41
CA PHE A 72 62.67 48.80 39.47
C PHE A 72 63.05 48.20 38.12
N ASP A 73 64.26 48.47 37.63
CA ASP A 73 64.78 47.85 36.41
C ASP A 73 64.95 46.34 36.59
N SER A 74 65.50 45.88 37.73
CA SER A 74 65.65 44.45 38.04
C SER A 74 64.29 43.75 38.11
N ARG A 75 63.29 44.35 38.76
CA ARG A 75 61.93 43.81 38.84
C ARG A 75 61.25 43.76 37.46
N ARG A 76 61.47 44.77 36.61
CA ARG A 76 60.97 44.78 35.23
C ARG A 76 61.59 43.65 34.41
N TYR A 77 62.90 43.39 34.57
CA TYR A 77 63.56 42.27 33.89
C TYR A 77 63.02 40.91 34.35
N GLU A 78 62.78 40.73 35.63
CA GLU A 78 62.18 39.50 36.18
C GLU A 78 60.79 39.26 35.59
N ILE A 79 59.90 40.28 35.61
CA ILE A 79 58.56 40.18 35.01
C ILE A 79 58.64 39.90 33.50
N MET A 80 59.53 40.57 32.78
CA MET A 80 59.73 40.31 31.34
C MET A 80 60.21 38.88 31.08
N TYR A 81 61.07 38.35 31.94
CA TYR A 81 61.54 36.97 31.83
C TYR A 81 60.42 35.97 32.13
N GLU A 82 59.61 36.21 33.15
CA GLU A 82 58.43 35.38 33.47
C GLU A 82 57.41 35.40 32.33
N ILE A 83 57.07 36.58 31.80
CA ILE A 83 56.17 36.72 30.64
C ILE A 83 56.74 35.97 29.43
N MET A 84 58.03 36.12 29.14
CA MET A 84 58.68 35.38 28.04
C MET A 84 58.61 33.86 28.24
N ASN A 85 58.76 33.39 29.47
CA ASN A 85 58.67 31.97 29.78
C ASN A 85 57.22 31.44 29.66
N VAL A 86 56.22 32.23 30.06
CA VAL A 86 54.80 31.92 29.86
C VAL A 86 54.45 31.88 28.38
N GLU A 87 54.89 32.87 27.61
CA GLU A 87 54.68 32.93 26.15
C GLU A 87 55.25 31.69 25.46
N LYS A 88 56.45 31.26 25.87
CA LYS A 88 57.09 30.05 25.35
C LYS A 88 56.28 28.78 25.68
N GLN A 89 55.77 28.66 26.90
CA GLN A 89 54.93 27.52 27.29
C GLN A 89 53.61 27.51 26.52
N PHE A 90 53.01 28.68 26.31
CA PHE A 90 51.79 28.83 25.53
C PHE A 90 51.99 28.39 24.08
N GLU A 91 53.08 28.83 23.44
CA GLU A 91 53.38 28.44 22.06
C GLU A 91 53.71 26.93 21.97
N GLN A 92 54.36 26.35 22.98
CA GLN A 92 54.56 24.89 23.05
C GLN A 92 53.24 24.13 23.15
N LEU A 93 52.32 24.57 24.02
CA LEU A 93 51.02 23.94 24.19
C LEU A 93 50.18 24.04 22.92
N LYS A 94 50.22 25.20 22.25
CA LYS A 94 49.57 25.44 20.97
C LYS A 94 50.08 24.50 19.88
N ASN A 95 51.39 24.29 19.78
CA ASN A 95 51.96 23.32 18.84
C ASN A 95 51.52 21.89 19.14
N ILE A 96 51.51 21.49 20.42
CA ILE A 96 51.00 20.16 20.83
C ILE A 96 49.53 19.99 20.42
N LEU A 97 48.69 21.02 20.65
CA LEU A 97 47.28 20.99 20.28
C LEU A 97 47.09 20.87 18.76
N TYR A 98 47.90 21.57 17.96
CA TYR A 98 47.86 21.44 16.50
C TYR A 98 48.28 20.05 16.04
N ASP A 99 49.37 19.50 16.58
CA ASP A 99 49.82 18.16 16.24
C ASP A 99 48.78 17.09 16.63
N GLU A 100 48.15 17.23 17.80
CA GLU A 100 47.04 16.36 18.23
C GLU A 100 45.83 16.50 17.29
N SER A 101 45.46 17.72 16.92
CA SER A 101 44.34 17.97 16.00
C SER A 101 44.59 17.35 14.62
N VAL A 102 45.81 17.49 14.08
CA VAL A 102 46.21 16.87 12.82
C VAL A 102 46.17 15.35 12.93
N SER A 103 46.73 14.79 14.01
CA SER A 103 46.71 13.34 14.27
C SER A 103 45.28 12.80 14.37
N LEU A 104 44.36 13.50 15.03
CA LEU A 104 42.96 13.11 15.13
C LEU A 104 42.30 13.10 13.74
N ILE A 105 42.55 14.12 12.92
CA ILE A 105 42.04 14.19 11.54
C ILE A 105 42.62 13.05 10.70
N ASP A 106 43.92 12.81 10.77
CA ASP A 106 44.60 11.75 10.03
C ASP A 106 44.06 10.36 10.43
N ASN A 107 43.82 10.13 11.72
CA ASN A 107 43.22 8.90 12.22
C ASN A 107 41.77 8.73 11.74
N LYS A 108 40.98 9.82 11.71
CA LYS A 108 39.61 9.79 11.17
C LYS A 108 39.64 9.51 9.66
N LEU A 109 40.55 10.12 8.92
CA LEU A 109 40.74 9.89 7.49
C LEU A 109 41.14 8.45 7.22
N LEU A 110 42.10 7.91 7.97
CA LEU A 110 42.53 6.52 7.85
C LEU A 110 41.39 5.53 8.17
N SER A 111 40.57 5.84 9.17
CA SER A 111 39.37 5.05 9.50
C SER A 111 38.33 5.08 8.37
N ILE A 112 38.14 6.23 7.73
CA ILE A 112 37.27 6.37 6.55
C ILE A 112 37.85 5.59 5.36
N GLN A 113 39.16 5.72 5.10
CA GLN A 113 39.84 5.03 3.99
C GLN A 113 39.82 3.51 4.16
N ASN A 114 39.90 3.03 5.40
CA ASN A 114 39.79 1.61 5.71
C ASN A 114 38.34 1.12 5.80
N GLU A 115 37.34 1.97 5.50
CA GLU A 115 35.90 1.69 5.63
C GLU A 115 35.49 1.26 7.05
N GLN A 116 36.27 1.62 8.07
CA GLN A 116 36.03 1.29 9.48
C GLN A 116 35.52 2.48 10.30
N ALA A 117 35.21 3.59 9.64
CA ALA A 117 34.60 4.74 10.31
C ALA A 117 33.27 4.30 10.95
N PRO A 118 33.15 4.39 12.29
CA PRO A 118 32.05 3.78 13.03
C PRO A 118 30.68 4.34 12.63
N GLU A 119 30.65 5.64 12.31
CA GLU A 119 29.47 6.36 11.81
C GLU A 119 28.86 5.68 10.57
N TYR A 120 29.69 5.21 9.63
CA TYR A 120 29.22 4.53 8.41
C TYR A 120 28.94 3.04 8.63
N GLN A 121 29.66 2.39 9.54
CA GLN A 121 29.48 0.96 9.79
C GLN A 121 28.13 0.65 10.44
N ASP A 122 27.68 1.52 11.35
CA ASP A 122 26.37 1.39 11.99
C ASP A 122 25.23 1.60 10.98
N GLU A 123 25.36 2.61 10.10
CA GLU A 123 24.41 2.83 9.01
C GLU A 123 24.37 1.67 8.02
N LEU A 124 25.54 1.11 7.67
CA LEU A 124 25.66 -0.02 6.77
C LEU A 124 24.98 -1.27 7.35
N LYS A 125 25.20 -1.54 8.65
CA LYS A 125 24.54 -2.64 9.35
C LYS A 125 23.02 -2.47 9.35
N LYS A 126 22.53 -1.27 9.67
CA LYS A 126 21.10 -0.96 9.64
C LYS A 126 20.49 -1.18 8.25
N LEU A 127 21.19 -0.77 7.20
CA LEU A 127 20.74 -0.97 5.82
C LEU A 127 20.69 -2.46 5.45
N TYR A 128 21.70 -3.23 5.88
CA TYR A 128 21.74 -4.67 5.67
C TYR A 128 20.57 -5.38 6.38
N ASP A 129 20.29 -5.00 7.63
CA ASP A 129 19.16 -5.53 8.40
C ASP A 129 17.81 -5.18 7.74
N ASP A 130 17.63 -3.95 7.24
CA ASP A 130 16.41 -3.55 6.49
C ASP A 130 16.24 -4.36 5.20
N MET A 131 17.33 -4.56 4.45
CA MET A 131 17.31 -5.37 3.24
C MET A 131 16.90 -6.82 3.54
N GLN A 132 17.45 -7.42 4.60
CA GLN A 132 17.07 -8.76 5.02
C GLN A 132 15.60 -8.85 5.44
N LEU A 133 15.12 -7.85 6.19
CA LEU A 133 13.72 -7.76 6.60
C LEU A 133 12.79 -7.67 5.38
N ARG A 134 13.11 -6.81 4.40
CA ARG A 134 12.33 -6.69 3.15
C ARG A 134 12.28 -8.01 2.39
N LEU A 135 13.39 -8.75 2.36
CA LEU A 135 13.45 -10.05 1.70
C LEU A 135 12.54 -11.07 2.38
N GLU A 136 12.56 -11.15 3.71
CA GLU A 136 11.68 -12.07 4.44
C GLU A 136 10.20 -11.69 4.32
N ILE A 137 9.88 -10.40 4.36
CA ILE A 137 8.52 -9.92 4.11
C ILE A 137 8.07 -10.31 2.69
N ALA A 138 8.90 -10.10 1.68
CA ALA A 138 8.57 -10.47 0.30
C ALA A 138 8.34 -11.97 0.13
N LYS A 139 9.14 -12.80 0.81
CA LYS A 139 9.01 -14.26 0.84
C LYS A 139 7.71 -14.70 1.51
N GLN A 140 7.38 -14.14 2.67
CA GLN A 140 6.12 -14.45 3.36
C GLN A 140 4.91 -14.02 2.54
N ARG A 141 4.96 -12.81 1.98
CA ARG A 141 3.91 -12.30 1.09
C ARG A 141 3.66 -13.24 -0.08
N ARG A 142 4.73 -13.67 -0.76
CA ARG A 142 4.62 -14.64 -1.87
C ARG A 142 4.01 -15.96 -1.41
N HIS A 143 4.39 -16.45 -0.22
CA HIS A 143 3.84 -17.70 0.32
C HIS A 143 2.32 -17.59 0.55
N ILE A 144 1.88 -16.50 1.18
CA ILE A 144 0.46 -16.24 1.45
C ILE A 144 -0.32 -16.05 0.14
N GLU A 145 0.23 -15.33 -0.83
CA GLU A 145 -0.40 -15.15 -2.15
C GLU A 145 -0.58 -16.48 -2.88
N LEU A 146 0.41 -17.38 -2.82
CA LEU A 146 0.30 -18.73 -3.41
C LEU A 146 -0.74 -19.59 -2.71
N GLU A 147 -0.77 -19.57 -1.37
CA GLU A 147 -1.76 -20.31 -0.58
C GLU A 147 -3.18 -19.77 -0.84
N SER A 148 -3.34 -18.45 -0.90
CA SER A 148 -4.62 -17.81 -1.22
C SER A 148 -5.09 -18.18 -2.62
N LEU A 149 -4.20 -18.23 -3.61
CA LEU A 149 -4.53 -18.65 -4.97
C LEU A 149 -4.95 -20.12 -5.02
N GLU A 150 -4.23 -21.00 -4.32
CA GLU A 150 -4.58 -22.42 -4.22
C GLU A 150 -5.96 -22.60 -3.57
N ASN A 151 -6.22 -21.91 -2.46
CA ASN A 151 -7.52 -21.95 -1.79
C ASN A 151 -8.65 -21.42 -2.68
N SER A 152 -8.44 -20.32 -3.40
CA SER A 152 -9.42 -19.78 -4.35
C SER A 152 -9.72 -20.79 -5.45
N TYR A 153 -8.69 -21.41 -6.03
CA TYR A 153 -8.83 -22.42 -7.07
C TYR A 153 -9.62 -23.64 -6.57
N GLN A 154 -9.31 -24.15 -5.38
CA GLN A 154 -10.03 -25.29 -4.79
C GLN A 154 -11.49 -24.93 -4.48
N ALA A 155 -11.74 -23.73 -3.95
CA ALA A 155 -13.10 -23.26 -3.67
C ALA A 155 -13.93 -23.13 -4.96
N GLU A 156 -13.35 -22.58 -6.03
CA GLU A 156 -14.00 -22.48 -7.34
C GLU A 156 -14.30 -23.86 -7.92
N LEU A 157 -13.33 -24.79 -7.86
CA LEU A 157 -13.51 -26.17 -8.32
C LEU A 157 -14.69 -26.85 -7.61
N LEU A 158 -14.76 -26.73 -6.28
CA LEU A 158 -15.84 -27.29 -5.47
C LEU A 158 -17.19 -26.64 -5.80
N SER A 159 -17.22 -25.31 -5.96
CA SER A 159 -18.42 -24.57 -6.34
C SER A 159 -18.97 -25.02 -7.70
N LEU A 160 -18.09 -25.17 -8.70
CA LEU A 160 -18.46 -25.65 -10.03
C LEU A 160 -18.96 -27.10 -9.98
N GLN A 161 -18.29 -27.97 -9.21
CA GLN A 161 -18.73 -29.35 -9.06
C GLN A 161 -20.11 -29.44 -8.42
N GLN A 162 -20.35 -28.70 -7.34
CA GLN A 162 -21.65 -28.64 -6.68
C GLN A 162 -22.73 -28.07 -7.60
N THR A 163 -22.42 -27.02 -8.36
CA THR A 163 -23.34 -26.41 -9.32
C THR A 163 -23.74 -27.42 -10.39
N LEU A 164 -22.79 -28.14 -10.97
CA LEU A 164 -23.06 -29.20 -11.95
C LEU A 164 -23.95 -30.32 -11.37
N GLU A 165 -23.68 -30.74 -10.14
CA GLU A 165 -24.47 -31.76 -9.47
C GLU A 165 -25.91 -31.28 -9.22
N ASN A 166 -26.08 -30.04 -8.79
CA ASN A 166 -27.38 -29.40 -8.59
C ASN A 166 -28.16 -29.27 -9.91
N ASP A 167 -27.52 -28.84 -10.99
CA ASP A 167 -28.16 -28.70 -12.30
C ASP A 167 -28.62 -30.06 -12.84
N LYS A 168 -27.79 -31.08 -12.69
CA LYS A 168 -28.14 -32.46 -13.04
C LYS A 168 -29.34 -32.95 -12.23
N PHE A 169 -29.33 -32.72 -10.92
CA PHE A 169 -30.44 -33.07 -10.03
C PHE A 169 -31.72 -32.36 -10.43
N LEU A 170 -31.66 -31.05 -10.66
CA LEU A 170 -32.81 -30.23 -11.06
C LEU A 170 -33.40 -30.69 -12.41
N LEU A 171 -32.53 -31.02 -13.37
CA LEU A 171 -32.97 -31.56 -14.65
C LEU A 171 -33.69 -32.90 -14.50
N TYR A 172 -33.15 -33.82 -13.67
CA TYR A 172 -33.84 -35.09 -13.40
C TYR A 172 -35.20 -34.87 -12.74
N HIS A 173 -35.28 -33.96 -11.76
CA HIS A 173 -36.53 -33.62 -11.12
C HIS A 173 -37.55 -33.04 -12.11
N HIS A 174 -37.14 -32.09 -12.96
CA HIS A 174 -37.99 -31.53 -13.99
C HIS A 174 -38.51 -32.61 -14.96
N MET A 175 -37.62 -33.48 -15.45
CA MET A 175 -38.01 -34.58 -16.33
C MET A 175 -38.97 -35.56 -15.64
N HIS A 176 -38.71 -35.87 -14.38
CA HIS A 176 -39.58 -36.74 -13.59
C HIS A 176 -40.97 -36.12 -13.40
N GLU A 177 -41.04 -34.84 -13.03
CA GLU A 177 -42.30 -34.11 -12.88
C GLU A 177 -43.08 -34.03 -14.20
N ASP A 178 -42.41 -33.80 -15.33
CA ASP A 178 -43.05 -33.80 -16.65
C ASP A 178 -43.64 -35.16 -17.01
N ILE A 179 -42.90 -36.24 -16.75
CA ILE A 179 -43.38 -37.61 -16.96
C ILE A 179 -44.56 -37.91 -16.04
N GLN A 180 -44.47 -37.56 -14.76
CA GLN A 180 -45.56 -37.77 -13.80
C GLN A 180 -46.81 -37.00 -14.19
N ARG A 181 -46.67 -35.72 -14.55
CA ARG A 181 -47.77 -34.89 -15.04
C ARG A 181 -48.41 -35.51 -16.29
N LYS A 182 -47.61 -36.11 -17.17
CA LYS A 182 -48.12 -36.79 -18.36
C LYS A 182 -48.86 -38.08 -18.03
N ILE A 183 -48.40 -38.84 -17.04
CA ILE A 183 -49.10 -40.02 -16.51
C ILE A 183 -50.45 -39.59 -15.94
N ASP A 184 -50.47 -38.59 -15.07
CA ASP A 184 -51.69 -38.08 -14.44
C ASP A 184 -52.70 -37.58 -15.49
N GLU A 185 -52.24 -36.86 -16.52
CA GLU A 185 -53.08 -36.42 -17.64
C GLU A 185 -53.72 -37.61 -18.38
N LEU A 186 -52.94 -38.67 -18.63
CA LEU A 186 -53.44 -39.88 -19.29
C LEU A 186 -54.43 -40.65 -18.40
N GLU A 187 -54.22 -40.69 -17.09
CA GLU A 187 -55.14 -41.29 -16.13
C GLU A 187 -56.47 -40.52 -16.07
N ILE A 188 -56.40 -39.19 -16.06
CA ILE A 188 -57.58 -38.32 -16.15
C ILE A 188 -58.33 -38.57 -17.46
N LEU A 189 -57.63 -38.66 -18.59
CA LEU A 189 -58.24 -38.95 -19.90
C LEU A 189 -58.87 -40.35 -19.92
N LYS A 190 -58.19 -41.37 -19.39
CA LYS A 190 -58.72 -42.73 -19.27
C LYS A 190 -60.01 -42.76 -18.44
N SER A 191 -60.01 -42.10 -17.28
CA SER A 191 -61.19 -41.99 -16.41
C SER A 191 -62.34 -41.27 -17.14
N LYS A 192 -62.06 -40.15 -17.83
CA LYS A 192 -63.05 -39.45 -18.66
C LYS A 192 -63.64 -40.35 -19.74
N THR A 193 -62.81 -41.08 -20.49
CA THR A 193 -63.27 -42.01 -21.53
C THR A 193 -64.11 -43.14 -20.93
N GLN A 194 -63.72 -43.70 -19.78
CA GLN A 194 -64.48 -44.73 -19.09
C GLN A 194 -65.86 -44.21 -18.66
N VAL A 195 -65.94 -43.00 -18.10
CA VAL A 195 -67.22 -42.36 -17.75
C VAL A 195 -68.09 -42.15 -18.99
N CYS A 196 -67.53 -41.60 -20.07
CA CYS A 196 -68.28 -41.43 -21.34
C CYS A 196 -68.78 -42.78 -21.89
N SER A 197 -67.97 -43.83 -21.82
CA SER A 197 -68.35 -45.19 -22.25
C SER A 197 -69.51 -45.74 -21.41
N ASN A 198 -69.45 -45.57 -20.08
CA ASN A 198 -70.51 -46.00 -19.17
C ASN A 198 -71.83 -45.25 -19.45
N ILE A 199 -71.77 -43.93 -19.64
CA ILE A 199 -72.94 -43.11 -19.97
C ILE A 199 -73.55 -43.54 -21.31
N LEU A 200 -72.73 -43.80 -22.34
CA LEU A 200 -73.21 -44.28 -23.63
C LEU A 200 -73.89 -45.66 -23.50
N GLN A 201 -73.34 -46.54 -22.66
CA GLN A 201 -73.93 -47.85 -22.39
C GLN A 201 -75.25 -47.77 -21.61
N GLU A 202 -75.40 -46.80 -20.71
CA GLU A 202 -76.66 -46.53 -19.99
C GLU A 202 -77.73 -45.86 -20.87
N MET A 203 -77.35 -44.97 -21.79
CA MET A 203 -78.29 -44.28 -22.69
C MET A 203 -78.70 -45.14 -23.90
N PHE A 204 -77.86 -46.08 -24.31
CA PHE A 204 -78.14 -47.04 -25.38
C PHE A 204 -77.94 -48.49 -24.92
N PRO A 205 -78.79 -49.01 -24.01
CA PRO A 205 -78.81 -50.44 -23.71
C PRO A 205 -79.46 -51.16 -24.89
N GLN A 206 -78.71 -51.37 -25.98
CA GLN A 206 -79.27 -51.98 -27.17
C GLN A 206 -79.30 -53.51 -27.01
N ASN A 207 -80.52 -54.04 -26.97
CA ASN A 207 -80.82 -55.38 -27.46
C ASN A 207 -80.18 -55.58 -28.84
N GLN A 208 -78.96 -56.11 -28.89
CA GLN A 208 -78.53 -57.01 -29.97
C GLN A 208 -77.21 -57.67 -29.60
N GLN A 209 -77.32 -58.98 -29.37
CA GLN A 209 -76.24 -59.90 -29.61
C GLN A 209 -75.82 -59.81 -31.09
N GLN A 210 -74.53 -60.10 -31.30
CA GLN A 210 -73.87 -60.55 -32.53
C GLN A 210 -73.05 -59.51 -33.30
N LEU A 211 -71.80 -59.93 -33.56
CA LEU A 211 -70.78 -59.35 -34.45
C LEU A 211 -70.05 -58.18 -33.77
N ILE A 212 -68.81 -58.31 -33.27
CA ILE A 212 -67.60 -58.81 -33.93
C ILE A 212 -66.59 -59.20 -32.83
N SER A 213 -66.10 -60.45 -32.87
CA SER A 213 -64.78 -60.76 -32.33
C SER A 213 -63.72 -60.28 -33.33
N PRO A 214 -62.65 -59.61 -32.86
CA PRO A 214 -61.36 -59.82 -33.47
C PRO A 214 -60.33 -60.17 -32.38
N ASN A 215 -59.96 -61.45 -32.37
CA ASN A 215 -58.59 -61.92 -32.30
C ASN A 215 -57.68 -61.35 -31.19
N LYS A 216 -57.53 -62.17 -30.14
CA LYS A 216 -56.20 -62.48 -29.61
C LYS A 216 -55.29 -62.93 -30.76
N LYS A 217 -54.50 -62.02 -31.33
CA LYS A 217 -53.22 -62.38 -31.94
C LYS A 217 -52.12 -61.80 -31.08
N ARG A 218 -51.43 -62.72 -30.41
CA ARG A 218 -50.05 -62.52 -29.96
C ARG A 218 -49.27 -61.95 -31.15
N PHE A 219 -48.65 -60.80 -30.96
CA PHE A 219 -47.59 -60.31 -31.83
C PHE A 219 -46.32 -60.31 -30.99
N ASP A 220 -45.71 -61.50 -30.88
CA ASP A 220 -44.28 -61.64 -30.65
C ASP A 220 -43.63 -61.60 -32.03
N SER A 221 -42.94 -60.51 -32.38
CA SER A 221 -41.74 -60.52 -33.25
C SER A 221 -41.14 -59.10 -33.33
N PRO A 222 -39.83 -58.91 -33.08
CA PRO A 222 -39.20 -57.61 -32.93
C PRO A 222 -38.56 -57.14 -34.24
N GLU A 223 -39.33 -56.77 -35.27
CA GLU A 223 -38.72 -56.14 -36.46
C GLU A 223 -39.78 -55.49 -37.37
N SER A 224 -40.00 -54.18 -37.22
CA SER A 224 -40.37 -53.26 -38.31
C SER A 224 -40.81 -51.89 -37.80
N LEU A 225 -39.83 -51.01 -37.54
CA LEU A 225 -40.06 -49.57 -37.64
C LEU A 225 -39.10 -49.03 -38.70
N LYS A 226 -39.56 -49.07 -39.95
CA LYS A 226 -38.95 -48.33 -41.05
C LYS A 226 -39.16 -46.84 -40.82
N GLU A 227 -38.07 -46.10 -40.98
CA GLU A 227 -37.96 -44.66 -40.93
C GLU A 227 -39.11 -43.95 -41.63
N ASN A 228 -39.80 -43.06 -40.92
CA ASN A 228 -40.53 -41.95 -41.53
C ASN A 228 -39.80 -40.65 -41.19
N LYS A 229 -38.87 -40.25 -42.07
CA LYS A 229 -38.31 -38.92 -42.12
C LYS A 229 -39.37 -37.94 -42.60
N LYS A 230 -40.12 -37.35 -41.65
CA LYS A 230 -40.77 -36.05 -41.85
C LYS A 230 -40.26 -35.10 -40.78
N GLN A 231 -39.24 -34.35 -41.17
CA GLN A 231 -38.72 -33.22 -40.42
C GLN A 231 -39.86 -32.23 -40.15
N ARG A 232 -40.41 -32.23 -38.93
CA ARG A 232 -41.04 -31.03 -38.40
C ARG A 232 -39.92 -30.21 -37.76
N LYS A 233 -39.53 -29.14 -38.43
CA LYS A 233 -38.74 -28.07 -37.81
C LYS A 233 -39.61 -27.44 -36.73
N MET A 234 -39.32 -27.72 -35.46
CA MET A 234 -39.72 -26.88 -34.35
C MET A 234 -38.57 -25.89 -34.11
N ASN A 235 -38.85 -24.62 -34.37
CA ASN A 235 -37.99 -23.51 -33.98
C ASN A 235 -38.07 -23.37 -32.47
N TYR A 236 -37.03 -23.80 -31.75
CA TYR A 236 -36.71 -23.24 -30.45
C TYR A 236 -35.69 -22.13 -30.66
N PHE A 237 -36.24 -20.92 -30.68
CA PHE A 237 -35.54 -19.67 -30.48
C PHE A 237 -35.25 -19.55 -28.98
N ASN A 238 -34.01 -19.83 -28.57
CA ASN A 238 -33.22 -19.00 -27.64
C ASN A 238 -31.93 -19.72 -27.19
N GLY A 239 -30.80 -19.06 -27.42
CA GLY A 239 -29.63 -19.15 -26.54
C GLY A 239 -28.56 -20.20 -26.82
N SER A 240 -28.18 -20.47 -28.08
CA SER A 240 -26.90 -21.14 -28.36
C SER A 240 -25.86 -20.10 -28.76
N ILE A 241 -24.82 -20.02 -27.93
CA ILE A 241 -23.57 -19.28 -28.11
C ILE A 241 -23.08 -19.47 -29.54
N LYS A 242 -23.09 -18.37 -30.30
CA LYS A 242 -22.45 -18.33 -31.61
C LYS A 242 -20.99 -17.98 -31.39
N THR A 243 -20.17 -18.80 -32.03
CA THR A 243 -18.76 -18.61 -32.32
C THR A 243 -18.39 -17.15 -32.52
N ILE A 244 -17.32 -16.73 -31.85
CA ILE A 244 -16.78 -15.37 -31.86
C ILE A 244 -16.22 -15.07 -33.26
N ASP A 245 -16.93 -14.25 -34.03
CA ASP A 245 -16.38 -13.62 -35.22
C ASP A 245 -15.48 -12.47 -34.76
N LYS A 246 -14.20 -12.49 -35.16
CA LYS A 246 -13.13 -11.59 -34.71
C LYS A 246 -13.33 -10.11 -35.05
N ASP A 247 -14.39 -9.76 -35.78
CA ASP A 247 -14.64 -8.39 -36.26
C ASP A 247 -15.90 -7.73 -35.69
N ASN A 248 -16.62 -8.38 -34.77
CA ASN A 248 -17.70 -7.73 -34.01
C ASN A 248 -17.23 -7.34 -32.62
N LEU A 249 -16.43 -6.27 -32.54
CA LEU A 249 -16.10 -5.59 -31.29
C LEU A 249 -17.28 -4.71 -30.84
N ALA A 250 -18.42 -5.32 -30.57
CA ALA A 250 -19.46 -4.72 -29.76
C ALA A 250 -19.34 -5.32 -28.37
N ILE A 251 -18.82 -4.54 -27.42
CA ILE A 251 -18.79 -4.93 -26.00
C ILE A 251 -20.24 -4.92 -25.53
N PHE A 252 -20.91 -6.06 -25.66
CA PHE A 252 -22.14 -6.31 -24.92
C PHE A 252 -21.72 -6.64 -23.49
N TYR A 253 -21.74 -5.63 -22.63
CA TYR A 253 -21.64 -5.82 -21.20
C TYR A 253 -22.82 -6.68 -20.74
N GLN A 254 -22.61 -7.98 -20.63
CA GLN A 254 -23.50 -8.85 -19.88
C GLN A 254 -23.17 -8.65 -18.39
N LEU A 255 -23.49 -7.46 -17.87
CA LEU A 255 -23.42 -7.21 -16.44
C LEU A 255 -24.55 -8.01 -15.78
N SER A 256 -24.23 -8.72 -14.71
CA SER A 256 -25.22 -9.31 -13.82
C SER A 256 -26.03 -8.19 -13.14
N ASP A 257 -27.28 -8.47 -12.79
CA ASP A 257 -28.16 -7.49 -12.13
C ASP A 257 -27.52 -6.92 -10.85
N ILE A 258 -26.68 -7.70 -10.16
CA ILE A 258 -25.90 -7.28 -8.98
C ILE A 258 -24.92 -6.15 -9.33
N ASN A 259 -24.15 -6.30 -10.39
CA ASN A 259 -23.16 -5.30 -10.80
C ASN A 259 -23.83 -4.01 -11.28
N ILE A 260 -25.00 -4.14 -11.94
CA ILE A 260 -25.79 -2.97 -12.37
C ILE A 260 -26.29 -2.17 -11.15
N ILE A 261 -26.73 -2.88 -10.10
CA ILE A 261 -27.20 -2.25 -8.87
C ILE A 261 -26.04 -1.57 -8.12
N GLU A 262 -24.88 -2.20 -8.05
CA GLU A 262 -23.68 -1.65 -7.41
C GLU A 262 -23.21 -0.36 -8.11
N ASP A 263 -23.10 -0.38 -9.44
CA ASP A 263 -22.76 0.80 -10.24
C ASP A 263 -23.81 1.92 -10.09
N TRP A 264 -25.09 1.56 -10.03
CA TRP A 264 -26.15 2.53 -9.79
C TRP A 264 -26.04 3.19 -8.41
N THR A 265 -25.71 2.44 -7.36
CA THR A 265 -25.43 3.01 -6.03
C THR A 265 -24.19 3.90 -6.01
N LEU A 266 -23.13 3.54 -6.74
CA LEU A 266 -21.94 4.38 -6.88
C LEU A 266 -22.25 5.71 -7.58
N ILE A 267 -23.09 5.66 -8.63
CA ILE A 267 -23.54 6.86 -9.34
C ILE A 267 -24.40 7.73 -8.42
N GLN A 268 -25.35 7.15 -7.68
CA GLN A 268 -26.21 7.89 -6.75
C GLN A 268 -25.41 8.56 -5.62
N THR A 269 -24.48 7.84 -5.01
CA THR A 269 -23.61 8.40 -3.96
C THR A 269 -22.72 9.51 -4.48
N SER A 270 -22.16 9.36 -5.69
CA SER A 270 -21.36 10.41 -6.34
C SER A 270 -22.19 11.66 -6.68
N LEU A 271 -23.43 11.48 -7.17
CA LEU A 271 -24.37 12.58 -7.41
C LEU A 271 -24.72 13.31 -6.11
N GLN A 272 -24.93 12.58 -5.02
CA GLN A 272 -25.29 13.15 -3.73
C GLN A 272 -24.11 13.89 -3.07
N GLN A 273 -22.88 13.42 -3.28
CA GLN A 273 -21.66 14.15 -2.94
C GLN A 273 -21.49 15.41 -3.81
N SER A 274 -21.80 15.34 -5.10
CA SER A 274 -21.72 16.52 -5.97
C SER A 274 -22.77 17.58 -5.66
N SER A 275 -23.97 17.19 -5.21
CA SER A 275 -25.00 18.14 -4.78
C SER A 275 -24.66 18.81 -3.46
N THR A 276 -23.99 18.11 -2.54
CA THR A 276 -23.54 18.71 -1.27
C THR A 276 -22.39 19.71 -1.47
N ILE A 277 -21.56 19.53 -2.51
CA ILE A 277 -20.47 20.46 -2.84
C ILE A 277 -21.00 21.77 -3.47
N LEU A 278 -22.17 21.78 -4.10
CA LEU A 278 -22.77 23.00 -4.67
C LEU A 278 -23.47 23.87 -3.61
N ASP A 279 -24.03 23.26 -2.56
CA ASP A 279 -24.68 24.00 -1.47
C ASP A 279 -23.66 24.69 -0.52
N GLU A 280 -22.39 24.27 -0.46
CA GLU A 280 -21.34 24.94 0.33
C GLU A 280 -20.67 26.13 -0.41
N SER A 281 -20.88 26.27 -1.72
CA SER A 281 -20.26 27.36 -2.51
C SER A 281 -21.05 28.67 -2.56
N ASP A 282 -22.33 28.67 -2.16
CA ASP A 282 -23.20 29.86 -2.21
C ASP A 282 -23.25 30.68 -0.90
N ASP A 283 -22.67 30.19 0.20
CA ASP A 283 -22.70 30.88 1.51
C ASP A 283 -21.49 31.81 1.79
N ASN A 284 -20.50 31.92 0.89
CA ASN A 284 -19.27 32.70 1.12
C ASN A 284 -19.23 34.10 0.45
N ASN A 285 -20.35 34.65 -0.02
CA ASN A 285 -20.35 35.89 -0.84
C ASN A 285 -21.16 37.08 -0.29
N ASN A 286 -21.47 37.16 1.02
CA ASN A 286 -22.34 38.23 1.54
C ASN A 286 -21.80 39.17 2.64
N ASP A 287 -20.51 39.14 2.99
CA ASP A 287 -20.00 39.94 4.13
C ASP A 287 -19.00 41.06 3.78
N ASN A 288 -19.15 41.75 2.64
CA ASN A 288 -18.33 42.95 2.35
C ASN A 288 -19.08 44.03 1.56
N GLU A 289 -20.10 44.65 2.14
CA GLU A 289 -20.55 45.99 1.71
C GLU A 289 -21.40 46.72 2.78
N LYS A 290 -20.78 47.12 3.90
CA LYS A 290 -21.30 48.23 4.72
C LYS A 290 -20.27 48.78 5.73
N SER A 291 -19.39 49.66 5.26
CA SER A 291 -18.76 50.71 6.07
C SER A 291 -17.95 51.64 5.17
N ASP A 292 -18.60 52.72 4.72
CA ASP A 292 -18.09 54.10 4.69
C ASP A 292 -19.23 55.06 4.33
#